data_AF-A0A5Q0EHG0-F1
#
_entry.id   AF-A0A5Q0EHG0-F1
#
_cell.length_a   1.000
_cell.length_b   1.000
_cell.length_c   1.000
_cell.angle_alpha   90.00
_cell.angle_beta   90.00
_cell.angle_gamma   90.00
#
_symmetry.space_group_name_H-M   'P 1'
#
loop_
_entity.id
_entity.type
_entity.pdbx_description
1 polymer ?
#
loop_
_entity_poly.entity_id
_entity_poly.type
_entity_poly.pdbx_seq_one_letter_code
_entity_poly.pdbx_strand_id
1 'polypeptide(L)'
;MTAVLPTNRHELTDKTRVIAAFRLEQQSNPDNLREIIETLKHWLADRPDLRKIFAHWIRGSLMRRAEYRIVLPEVNDLEELNVALADRVEQWAKDYRAEGMRQGMQQGLQQGMQQGEALALQRLLRKRFGEIPAGVAEQISRASAEQIEGWLDQVLEASSLESLFGNIH
;
A
#
# COMPACT_ATOMS: atom_id res chain seq x y z
N MET A 1 17.15 -15.94 -9.09
CA MET A 1 17.72 -16.61 -10.28
C MET A 1 17.05 -16.03 -11.51
N THR A 2 17.77 -15.15 -12.20
CA THR A 2 17.31 -14.38 -13.36
C THR A 2 17.17 -15.33 -14.56
N ALA A 3 15.95 -15.65 -14.94
CA ALA A 3 15.70 -16.49 -16.12
C ALA A 3 15.78 -15.60 -17.37
N VAL A 4 16.93 -15.67 -18.04
CA VAL A 4 17.11 -15.10 -19.37
C VAL A 4 16.16 -15.81 -20.34
N LEU A 5 15.25 -15.05 -20.95
CA LEU A 5 14.38 -15.54 -22.02
C LEU A 5 15.25 -16.00 -23.20
N PRO A 6 14.98 -17.17 -23.81
CA PRO A 6 15.69 -17.56 -25.02
C PRO A 6 15.27 -16.65 -26.18
N THR A 7 16.23 -15.86 -26.67
CA THR A 7 16.10 -14.91 -27.78
C THR A 7 15.81 -15.56 -29.14
N ASN A 8 15.83 -16.89 -29.25
CA ASN A 8 15.78 -17.58 -30.53
C ASN A 8 14.35 -17.87 -31.01
N ARG A 9 14.01 -17.26 -32.16
CA ARG A 9 12.66 -16.93 -32.61
C ARG A 9 11.97 -18.01 -33.47
N HIS A 10 12.56 -19.18 -33.69
CA HIS A 10 12.07 -20.11 -34.74
C HIS A 10 11.83 -21.58 -34.35
N GLU A 11 12.03 -22.03 -33.10
CA GLU A 11 11.88 -23.46 -32.75
C GLU A 11 11.12 -23.75 -31.43
N LEU A 12 10.23 -22.86 -31.00
CA LEU A 12 9.43 -23.13 -29.81
C LEU A 12 8.12 -23.82 -30.17
N THR A 13 8.01 -25.11 -29.85
CA THR A 13 6.74 -25.87 -29.93
C THR A 13 5.62 -25.20 -29.13
N ASP A 14 4.36 -25.46 -29.50
CA ASP A 14 3.17 -24.93 -28.80
C ASP A 14 3.23 -25.14 -27.28
N LYS A 15 3.74 -26.30 -26.86
CA LYS A 15 3.93 -26.65 -25.45
C LYS A 15 4.95 -25.74 -24.75
N THR A 16 6.04 -25.38 -25.43
CA THR A 16 7.05 -24.47 -24.87
C THR A 16 6.53 -23.03 -24.77
N ARG A 17 5.69 -22.59 -25.71
CA ARG A 17 5.04 -21.27 -25.68
C ARG A 17 4.04 -21.15 -24.52
N VAL A 18 3.22 -22.18 -24.30
CA VAL A 18 2.29 -22.23 -23.15
C VAL A 18 3.03 -22.28 -21.80
N ILE A 19 4.13 -23.05 -21.71
CA ILE A 19 4.97 -23.12 -20.49
C ILE A 19 5.66 -21.78 -20.22
N ALA A 20 6.12 -21.08 -21.25
CA ALA A 20 6.72 -19.74 -21.12
C ALA A 20 5.68 -18.69 -20.68
N ALA A 21 4.46 -18.73 -21.26
CA ALA A 21 3.36 -17.87 -20.86
C ALA A 21 2.95 -18.08 -19.39
N PHE A 22 2.90 -19.33 -18.94
CA PHE A 22 2.59 -19.66 -17.54
C PHE A 22 3.69 -19.23 -16.57
N ARG A 23 4.97 -19.32 -16.97
CA ARG A 23 6.10 -18.83 -16.16
C ARG A 23 6.15 -17.31 -16.06
N LEU A 24 5.77 -16.59 -17.12
CA LEU A 24 5.67 -15.13 -17.10
C LEU A 24 4.63 -14.66 -16.07
N GLU A 25 3.47 -15.32 -15.98
CA GLU A 25 2.42 -14.97 -15.01
C GLU A 25 2.81 -15.22 -13.55
N GLN A 26 3.50 -16.32 -13.25
CA GLN A 26 3.99 -16.59 -11.89
C GLN A 26 4.99 -15.53 -11.38
N GLN A 27 5.68 -14.82 -12.27
CA GLN A 27 6.65 -13.77 -11.94
C GLN A 27 6.12 -12.36 -12.20
N SER A 28 4.85 -12.21 -12.61
CA SER A 28 4.30 -10.93 -13.05
C SER A 28 4.01 -9.98 -11.88
N ASN A 29 4.77 -8.88 -11.88
CA ASN A 29 4.39 -7.59 -11.30
C ASN A 29 3.47 -6.86 -12.31
N PRO A 30 2.39 -6.17 -11.90
CA PRO A 30 1.53 -5.36 -12.79
C PRO A 30 2.29 -4.44 -13.76
N ASP A 31 3.50 -4.00 -13.41
CA ASP A 31 4.35 -3.15 -14.24
C ASP A 31 4.72 -3.79 -15.60
N ASN A 32 4.82 -5.12 -15.67
CA ASN A 32 5.24 -5.84 -16.89
C ASN A 32 4.08 -6.45 -17.68
N LEU A 33 2.84 -6.24 -17.24
CA LEU A 33 1.67 -6.90 -17.82
C LEU A 33 1.44 -6.54 -19.29
N ARG A 34 1.68 -5.27 -19.66
CA ARG A 34 1.56 -4.83 -21.07
C ARG A 34 2.58 -5.52 -21.97
N GLU A 35 3.83 -5.64 -21.52
CA GLU A 35 4.89 -6.30 -22.29
C GLU A 35 4.60 -7.80 -22.49
N ILE A 36 4.05 -8.45 -21.47
CA ILE A 36 3.61 -9.85 -21.54
C ILE A 36 2.46 -9.99 -22.56
N ILE A 37 1.46 -9.12 -22.50
CA ILE A 37 0.32 -9.15 -23.43
C ILE A 37 0.79 -8.94 -24.88
N GLU A 38 1.68 -7.98 -25.14
CA GLU A 38 2.22 -7.76 -26.49
C GLU A 38 3.07 -8.94 -26.98
N THR A 39 3.85 -9.56 -26.09
CA THR A 39 4.61 -10.79 -26.41
C THR A 39 3.67 -11.93 -26.80
N LEU A 40 2.62 -12.15 -26.01
CA LEU A 40 1.62 -13.18 -26.29
C LEU A 40 0.84 -12.91 -27.59
N LYS A 41 0.50 -11.64 -27.87
CA LYS A 41 -0.12 -11.24 -29.15
C LYS A 41 0.77 -11.62 -30.33
N HIS A 42 2.07 -11.38 -30.24
CA HIS A 42 3.01 -11.71 -31.31
C HIS A 42 3.21 -13.22 -31.48
N TRP A 43 3.35 -13.97 -30.38
CA TRP A 43 3.57 -15.43 -30.43
C TRP A 43 2.35 -16.23 -30.85
N LEU A 44 1.15 -15.70 -30.62
CA LEU A 44 -0.13 -16.35 -30.90
C LEU A 44 -0.87 -15.67 -32.06
N ALA A 45 -0.16 -14.96 -32.93
CA ALA A 45 -0.75 -14.20 -34.03
C ALA A 45 -1.60 -15.09 -34.98
N ASP A 46 -1.18 -16.34 -35.17
CA ASP A 46 -1.82 -17.37 -35.99
C ASP A 46 -2.80 -18.26 -35.21
N ARG A 47 -3.02 -18.00 -33.92
CA ARG A 47 -3.78 -18.87 -33.00
C ARG A 47 -4.84 -18.06 -32.23
N PRO A 48 -5.94 -17.65 -32.88
CA PRO A 48 -6.99 -16.84 -32.24
C PRO A 48 -7.63 -17.52 -31.02
N ASP A 49 -7.80 -18.85 -31.08
CA ASP A 49 -8.35 -19.63 -29.97
C ASP A 49 -7.51 -19.53 -28.69
N LEU A 50 -6.17 -19.56 -28.85
CA LEU A 50 -5.25 -19.43 -27.73
C LEU A 50 -5.21 -17.99 -27.21
N ARG A 51 -5.24 -16.98 -28.08
CA ARG A 51 -5.36 -15.56 -27.66
C ARG A 51 -6.56 -15.36 -26.76
N LYS A 52 -7.72 -15.91 -27.14
CA LYS A 52 -8.95 -15.84 -26.34
C LYS A 52 -8.79 -16.52 -24.98
N ILE A 53 -8.27 -17.75 -24.94
CA ILE A 53 -8.05 -18.49 -23.69
C ILE A 53 -7.14 -17.71 -22.73
N PHE A 54 -6.02 -17.19 -23.24
CA PHE A 54 -5.08 -16.42 -22.42
C PHE A 54 -5.70 -15.12 -21.93
N ALA A 55 -6.50 -14.42 -22.74
CA ALA A 55 -7.19 -13.21 -22.31
C ALA A 55 -8.15 -13.47 -21.14
N HIS A 56 -9.00 -14.50 -21.24
CA HIS A 56 -9.91 -14.88 -20.16
C HIS A 56 -9.16 -15.34 -18.90
N TRP A 57 -8.06 -16.10 -19.07
CA TRP A 57 -7.27 -16.58 -17.95
C TRP A 57 -6.54 -15.43 -17.22
N ILE A 58 -5.88 -14.52 -17.94
CA ILE A 58 -5.19 -13.35 -17.37
C ILE A 58 -6.23 -12.48 -16.64
N ARG A 59 -7.35 -12.17 -17.30
CA ARG A 59 -8.46 -11.43 -16.68
C ARG A 59 -8.90 -12.08 -15.37
N GLY A 60 -9.18 -13.38 -15.38
CA GLY A 60 -9.59 -14.12 -14.20
C GLY A 60 -8.53 -14.14 -13.09
N SER A 61 -7.24 -14.24 -13.45
CA SER A 61 -6.14 -14.20 -12.48
C SER A 61 -6.02 -12.84 -11.79
N LEU A 62 -6.11 -11.75 -12.57
CA LEU A 62 -6.07 -10.38 -12.04
C LEU A 62 -7.24 -10.11 -11.09
N MET A 63 -8.45 -10.57 -11.44
CA MET A 63 -9.64 -10.40 -10.61
C MET A 63 -9.60 -11.23 -9.32
N ARG A 64 -8.86 -12.34 -9.27
CA ARG A 64 -8.69 -13.16 -8.05
C ARG A 64 -7.76 -12.54 -7.01
N ARG A 65 -6.87 -11.63 -7.41
CA ARG A 65 -5.93 -10.98 -6.49
C ARG A 65 -6.63 -9.84 -5.75
N ALA A 66 -6.96 -10.09 -4.47
CA ALA A 66 -7.69 -9.15 -3.62
C ALA A 66 -7.00 -7.79 -3.46
N GLU A 67 -5.67 -7.76 -3.58
CA GLU A 67 -4.83 -6.56 -3.50
C GLU A 67 -5.22 -5.48 -4.52
N TYR A 68 -5.63 -5.87 -5.72
CA TYR A 68 -5.89 -4.93 -6.80
C TYR A 68 -7.36 -4.50 -6.93
N ARG A 69 -8.29 -5.21 -6.25
CA ARG A 69 -9.76 -4.99 -6.33
C ARG A 69 -10.24 -4.70 -7.77
N ILE A 70 -9.71 -5.44 -8.74
CA ILE A 70 -9.95 -5.19 -10.16
C ILE A 70 -11.28 -5.80 -10.58
N VAL A 71 -12.09 -5.00 -11.28
CA VAL A 71 -13.20 -5.49 -12.10
C VAL A 71 -12.89 -5.14 -13.55
N LEU A 72 -12.55 -6.13 -14.36
CA LEU A 72 -12.37 -5.97 -15.80
C LEU A 72 -13.66 -6.34 -16.53
N PRO A 73 -14.03 -5.61 -17.60
CA PRO A 73 -15.14 -6.01 -18.47
C PRO A 73 -14.84 -7.39 -19.09
N GLU A 74 -15.86 -8.04 -19.62
CA GLU A 74 -15.63 -9.22 -20.45
C GLU A 74 -14.82 -8.82 -21.69
N VAL A 75 -13.85 -9.65 -22.05
CA VAL A 75 -12.94 -9.43 -23.18
C VAL A 75 -12.86 -10.72 -23.99
N ASN A 76 -12.83 -10.59 -25.31
CA ASN A 76 -12.79 -11.70 -26.25
C ASN A 76 -11.38 -12.13 -26.60
N ASP A 77 -10.39 -11.24 -26.48
CA ASP A 77 -9.01 -11.53 -26.80
C ASP A 77 -8.01 -10.64 -26.04
N LEU A 78 -6.72 -10.84 -26.34
CA LEU A 78 -5.61 -10.11 -25.71
C LEU A 78 -5.58 -8.61 -26.08
N GLU A 79 -6.19 -8.23 -27.19
CA GLU A 79 -6.22 -6.84 -27.66
C GLU A 79 -7.27 -6.05 -26.88
N GLU A 80 -8.48 -6.59 -26.76
CA GLU A 80 -9.53 -6.03 -25.89
C GLU A 80 -9.07 -5.97 -24.43
N LEU A 81 -8.35 -6.99 -23.95
CA LEU A 81 -7.76 -6.99 -22.61
C LEU A 81 -6.75 -5.86 -22.43
N ASN A 82 -5.89 -5.60 -23.42
CA ASN A 82 -4.89 -4.53 -23.33
C ASN A 82 -5.56 -3.15 -23.24
N VAL A 83 -6.61 -2.92 -24.04
CA VAL A 83 -7.40 -1.69 -24.00
C VAL A 83 -8.07 -1.53 -22.63
N ALA A 84 -8.75 -2.57 -22.15
CA ALA A 84 -9.42 -2.55 -20.85
C ALA A 84 -8.45 -2.26 -19.67
N LEU A 85 -7.22 -2.77 -19.76
CA LEU A 85 -6.17 -2.48 -18.77
C LEU A 85 -5.67 -1.03 -18.88
N ALA A 86 -5.54 -0.48 -20.10
CA ALA A 86 -5.10 0.89 -20.29
C ALA A 86 -6.04 1.90 -19.63
N ASP A 87 -7.35 1.73 -19.81
CA ASP A 87 -8.36 2.58 -19.18
C ASP A 87 -8.34 2.47 -17.65
N ARG A 88 -7.99 1.28 -17.13
CA ARG A 88 -7.96 1.04 -15.69
C ARG A 88 -6.74 1.62 -14.97
N VAL A 89 -5.61 1.79 -15.66
CA VAL A 89 -4.39 2.38 -15.07
C VAL A 89 -4.64 3.79 -14.54
N GLU A 90 -5.39 4.61 -15.28
CA GLU A 90 -5.72 5.96 -14.83
C GLU A 90 -6.60 5.94 -13.57
N GLN A 91 -7.58 5.03 -13.54
CA GLN A 91 -8.44 4.86 -12.37
C GLN A 91 -7.64 4.37 -11.15
N TRP A 92 -6.71 3.42 -11.33
CA TRP A 92 -5.82 2.99 -10.25
C TRP A 92 -4.99 4.16 -9.70
N ALA A 93 -4.39 4.97 -10.56
CA ALA A 93 -3.60 6.12 -10.11
C ALA A 93 -4.43 7.10 -9.25
N LYS A 94 -5.70 7.32 -9.64
CA LYS A 94 -6.66 8.13 -8.85
C LYS A 94 -6.99 7.49 -7.51
N ASP A 95 -7.31 6.20 -7.50
CA ASP A 95 -7.70 5.45 -6.30
C ASP A 95 -6.54 5.36 -5.29
N TYR A 96 -5.34 5.03 -5.75
CA TYR A 96 -4.13 5.00 -4.92
C TYR A 96 -3.81 6.37 -4.32
N ARG A 97 -3.96 7.44 -5.10
CA ARG A 97 -3.77 8.81 -4.60
C ARG A 97 -4.80 9.17 -3.54
N ALA A 98 -6.07 8.83 -3.77
CA ALA A 98 -7.15 9.09 -2.81
C ALA A 98 -6.94 8.30 -1.51
N GLU A 99 -6.52 7.04 -1.60
CA GLU A 99 -6.17 6.22 -0.44
C GLU A 99 -4.99 6.81 0.34
N GLY A 100 -3.90 7.16 -0.35
CA GLY A 100 -2.73 7.78 0.28
C GLY A 100 -3.06 9.11 0.97
N MET A 101 -3.89 9.94 0.35
CA MET A 101 -4.39 11.17 0.98
C MET A 101 -5.22 10.90 2.23
N ARG A 102 -6.08 9.87 2.21
CA ARG A 102 -6.92 9.51 3.37
C ARG A 102 -6.05 8.99 4.52
N GLN A 103 -5.10 8.12 4.23
CA GLN A 103 -4.17 7.59 5.23
C GLN A 103 -3.28 8.70 5.81
N GLY A 104 -2.73 9.57 4.96
CA GLY A 104 -1.94 10.72 5.39
C GLY A 104 -2.73 11.69 6.25
N MET A 105 -4.00 11.95 5.91
CA MET A 105 -4.88 12.79 6.71
C MET A 105 -5.21 12.16 8.07
N GLN A 106 -5.50 10.86 8.12
CA GLN A 106 -5.75 10.15 9.37
C GLN A 106 -4.52 10.14 10.29
N GLN A 107 -3.35 9.83 9.74
CA GLN A 107 -2.08 9.87 10.49
C GLN A 107 -1.76 11.28 10.98
N GLY A 108 -1.92 12.28 10.11
CA GLY A 108 -1.69 13.68 10.46
C GLY A 108 -2.65 14.19 11.55
N LEU A 109 -3.92 13.78 11.51
CA LEU A 109 -4.89 14.13 12.54
C LEU A 109 -4.52 13.49 13.89
N GLN A 110 -4.18 12.20 13.91
CA GLN A 110 -3.78 11.50 15.15
C GLN A 110 -2.52 12.13 15.75
N GLN A 111 -1.49 12.38 14.93
CA GLN A 111 -0.26 13.05 15.40
C GLN A 111 -0.54 14.46 15.90
N GLY A 112 -1.39 15.22 15.20
CA GLY A 112 -1.79 16.57 15.60
C GLY A 112 -2.54 16.60 16.94
N MET A 113 -3.44 15.63 17.17
CA MET A 113 -4.14 15.49 18.44
C MET A 113 -3.18 15.18 19.59
N GLN A 114 -2.31 14.16 19.43
CA GLN A 114 -1.31 13.79 20.43
C GLN A 114 -0.37 14.94 20.78
N GLN A 115 0.13 15.67 19.78
CA GLN A 115 0.97 16.86 19.99
C GLN A 115 0.20 17.97 20.72
N GLY A 116 -1.08 18.16 20.38
CA GLY A 116 -1.96 19.13 21.04
C GLY A 116 -2.18 18.81 22.52
N GLU A 117 -2.43 17.54 22.85
CA GLU A 117 -2.61 17.06 24.22
C GLU A 117 -1.32 17.18 25.04
N ALA A 118 -0.18 16.79 24.46
CA ALA A 118 1.14 16.97 25.09
C ALA A 118 1.39 18.45 25.45
N LEU A 119 1.12 19.37 24.53
CA LEU A 119 1.24 20.81 24.77
C LEU A 119 0.25 21.31 25.84
N ALA A 120 -0.98 20.79 25.86
CA ALA A 120 -1.98 21.13 26.85
C ALA A 120 -1.54 20.66 28.26
N LEU A 121 -1.05 19.42 28.38
CA LEU A 121 -0.52 18.86 29.61
C LEU A 121 0.67 19.69 30.12
N GLN A 122 1.64 20.01 29.27
CA GLN A 122 2.76 20.89 29.65
C GLN A 122 2.28 22.27 30.15
N ARG A 123 1.27 22.87 29.50
CA ARG A 123 0.70 24.15 29.97
C ARG A 123 0.03 24.03 31.33
N LEU A 124 -0.70 22.93 31.57
CA LEU A 124 -1.37 22.65 32.84
C LEU A 124 -0.36 22.44 33.98
N LEU A 125 0.63 21.58 33.74
CA LEU A 125 1.72 21.32 34.69
C LEU A 125 2.45 22.61 35.03
N ARG A 126 2.75 23.45 34.04
CA ARG A 126 3.44 24.72 34.28
C ARG A 126 2.62 25.67 35.15
N LYS A 127 1.29 25.66 35.00
CA LYS A 127 0.39 26.46 35.83
C LYS A 127 0.27 25.94 37.26
N ARG A 128 0.30 24.62 37.47
CA ARG A 128 0.15 24.02 38.81
C ARG A 128 1.46 24.00 39.59
N PHE A 129 2.56 23.66 38.93
CA PHE A 129 3.84 23.33 39.58
C PHE A 129 4.97 24.32 39.26
N GLY A 130 4.75 25.29 38.38
CA GLY A 130 5.80 26.24 37.97
C GLY A 130 6.65 25.67 36.82
N GLU A 131 7.94 26.01 36.76
CA GLU A 131 8.79 25.54 35.67
C GLU A 131 8.89 24.01 35.62
N ILE A 132 8.77 23.44 34.42
CA ILE A 132 8.83 21.99 34.20
C ILE A 132 10.28 21.62 33.86
N PRO A 133 10.89 20.64 34.55
CA PRO A 133 12.21 20.14 34.21
C PRO A 133 12.29 19.64 32.76
N ALA A 134 13.42 19.85 32.09
CA ALA A 134 13.60 19.45 30.70
C ALA A 134 13.35 17.95 30.45
N GLY A 135 13.75 17.08 31.40
CA GLY A 135 13.51 15.63 31.30
C GLY A 135 12.03 15.27 31.27
N VAL A 136 11.19 15.97 32.04
CA VAL A 136 9.74 15.77 32.03
C VAL A 136 9.13 16.26 30.72
N ALA A 137 9.60 17.39 30.20
CA ALA A 137 9.14 17.89 28.90
C ALA A 137 9.48 16.92 27.75
N GLU A 138 10.68 16.33 27.78
CA GLU A 138 11.10 15.30 26.82
C GLU A 138 10.28 14.01 26.96
N GLN A 139 10.01 13.57 28.20
CA GLN A 139 9.15 12.42 28.47
C GLN A 139 7.74 12.62 27.88
N ILE A 140 7.13 13.79 28.09
CA ILE A 140 5.81 14.12 27.52
C ILE A 140 5.85 14.12 25.99
N SER A 141 6.92 14.64 25.38
CA SER A 141 7.04 14.70 23.92
C SER A 141 7.13 13.33 23.23
N ARG A 142 7.58 12.30 23.96
CA ARG A 142 7.76 10.92 23.48
C ARG A 142 6.64 9.98 23.91
N ALA A 143 5.76 10.42 24.80
CA ALA A 143 4.71 9.60 25.37
C ALA A 143 3.64 9.24 24.32
N SER A 144 3.05 8.05 24.44
CA SER A 144 1.88 7.69 23.63
C SER A 144 0.65 8.52 24.02
N ALA A 145 -0.38 8.54 23.17
CA ALA A 145 -1.63 9.23 23.47
C ALA A 145 -2.24 8.74 24.78
N GLU A 146 -2.25 7.43 25.02
CA GLU A 146 -2.82 6.82 26.23
C GLU A 146 -2.06 7.24 27.50
N GLN A 147 -0.74 7.41 27.40
CA GLN A 147 0.06 7.92 28.52
C GLN A 147 -0.27 9.39 28.83
N ILE A 148 -0.43 10.21 27.79
CA ILE A 148 -0.79 11.62 27.93
C ILE A 148 -2.19 11.77 28.52
N GLU A 149 -3.17 11.00 28.04
CA GLU A 149 -4.53 10.95 28.57
C GLU A 149 -4.52 10.57 30.06
N GLY A 150 -3.82 9.50 30.43
CA GLY A 150 -3.72 9.08 31.83
C GLY A 150 -3.09 10.15 32.73
N TRP A 151 -2.09 10.88 32.23
CA TRP A 151 -1.54 12.02 32.96
C TRP A 151 -2.50 13.20 33.05
N LEU A 152 -3.25 13.51 31.98
CA LEU A 152 -4.27 14.56 31.99
C LEU A 152 -5.39 14.29 33.00
N ASP A 153 -5.82 13.04 33.15
CA ASP A 153 -6.83 12.65 34.14
C ASP A 153 -6.34 12.85 35.57
N GLN A 154 -5.06 12.54 35.82
CA GLN A 154 -4.46 12.60 37.15
C GLN A 154 -3.86 13.98 37.49
N VAL A 155 -3.64 14.85 36.49
CA VAL A 155 -2.86 16.09 36.64
C VAL A 155 -3.47 17.05 37.67
N LEU A 156 -4.78 17.01 37.86
CA LEU A 156 -5.49 17.89 38.80
C LEU A 156 -5.43 17.39 40.24
N GLU A 157 -5.21 16.09 40.45
CA GLU A 157 -5.16 15.44 41.77
C GLU A 157 -3.73 15.27 42.27
N ALA A 158 -2.76 15.16 41.35
CA ALA A 158 -1.35 14.98 41.69
C ALA A 158 -0.82 16.11 42.59
N SER A 159 -0.07 15.74 43.61
CA SER A 159 0.57 16.67 44.57
C SER A 159 1.94 17.17 44.11
N SER A 160 2.61 16.45 43.19
CA SER A 160 3.88 16.84 42.59
C SER A 160 4.10 16.18 41.22
N LEU A 161 5.16 16.59 40.50
CA LEU A 161 5.55 15.98 39.23
C LEU A 161 6.01 14.52 39.42
N GLU A 162 6.75 14.22 40.48
CA GLU A 162 7.24 12.87 40.80
C GLU A 162 6.08 11.90 41.05
N SER A 163 4.99 12.37 41.67
CA SER A 163 3.79 11.56 41.89
C SER A 163 3.07 11.21 40.59
N LEU A 164 3.18 12.05 39.55
CA LEU A 164 2.47 11.88 38.28
C LEU A 164 3.28 11.04 37.27
N PHE A 165 4.61 11.26 37.22
CA PHE A 165 5.49 10.63 36.24
C PHE A 165 6.26 9.41 36.78
N GLY A 166 6.27 9.17 38.09
CA GLY A 166 7.20 8.24 38.74
C GLY A 166 8.60 8.87 38.88
N ASN A 167 9.56 8.16 39.50
CA ASN A 167 10.91 8.69 39.75
C ASN A 167 11.54 9.29 38.48
N ILE A 168 11.81 10.59 38.54
CA ILE A 168 12.45 11.38 37.49
C ILE A 168 13.97 11.16 37.64
N HIS A 169 14.62 10.45 36.71
CA HIS A 169 16.07 10.31 36.64
C HIS A 169 16.63 10.99 35.41
#